data_AF-A0AAE4AMY6-F1
#
_entry.id   AF-A0AAE4AMY6-F1
#
_cell.length_a   1.000
_cell.length_b   1.000
_cell.length_c   1.000
_cell.angle_alpha   90.00
_cell.angle_beta   90.00
_cell.angle_gamma   90.00
#
_symmetry.space_group_name_H-M   'P 1'
#
loop_
_entity.id
_entity.type
_entity.pdbx_description
1 polymer ?
#
loop_
_entity_poly.entity_id
_entity_poly.type
_entity_poly.pdbx_seq_one_letter_code
_entity_poly.pdbx_strand_id
1 'polypeptide(L)'
;MEASVLDLRKKMKDVMSAIDRHERVILTHRGRQRAVILPLGEATKSTVKVADLPAFGMWAKRTEIADAVAFVKKLREPRGN
;
A
#
# COMPACT_ATOMS: atom_id res chain seq x y z
N MET A 1 12.75 -6.83 -2.99
CA MET A 1 14.21 -7.17 -2.97
C MET A 1 14.54 -8.19 -4.05
N GLU A 2 15.74 -8.16 -4.61
CA GLU A 2 16.31 -9.27 -5.42
C GLU A 2 17.41 -9.98 -4.63
N ALA A 3 17.44 -11.31 -4.70
CA ALA A 3 18.45 -12.14 -4.05
C ALA A 3 18.95 -13.21 -5.02
N SER A 4 20.26 -13.44 -5.07
CA SER A 4 20.80 -14.57 -5.83
C SER A 4 20.83 -15.86 -5.00
N VAL A 5 21.01 -17.00 -5.65
CA VAL A 5 21.27 -18.28 -4.95
C VAL A 5 22.49 -18.18 -4.01
N LEU A 6 23.49 -17.36 -4.35
CA LEU A 6 24.64 -17.13 -3.48
C LEU A 6 24.25 -16.34 -2.22
N ASP A 7 23.35 -15.36 -2.36
CA ASP A 7 22.85 -14.56 -1.25
C ASP A 7 21.99 -15.39 -0.29
N LEU A 8 21.22 -16.36 -0.79
CA LEU A 8 20.54 -17.33 0.08
C LEU A 8 21.53 -18.07 1.00
N ARG A 9 22.71 -18.43 0.49
CA ARG A 9 23.74 -19.13 1.28
C ARG A 9 24.48 -18.20 2.24
N LYS A 10 24.83 -16.99 1.80
CA LYS A 10 25.75 -16.09 2.52
C LYS A 10 25.04 -15.04 3.38
N LYS A 11 23.83 -14.64 3.00
CA LYS A 11 23.07 -13.52 3.57
C LYS A 11 21.66 -13.93 3.95
N MET A 12 21.48 -15.17 4.40
CA MET A 12 20.16 -15.70 4.74
C MET A 12 19.43 -14.84 5.78
N LYS A 13 20.16 -14.25 6.73
CA LYS A 13 19.59 -13.33 7.73
C LYS A 13 18.86 -12.14 7.08
N ASP A 14 19.47 -11.54 6.07
CA ASP A 14 18.88 -10.37 5.39
C ASP A 14 17.66 -10.78 4.56
N VAL A 15 17.73 -11.95 3.91
CA VAL A 15 16.62 -12.53 3.14
C VAL A 15 15.43 -12.85 4.05
N MET A 16 15.66 -13.50 5.19
CA MET A 16 14.60 -13.76 6.18
C MET A 16 13.99 -12.46 6.70
N SER A 17 14.84 -11.46 7.03
CA SER A 17 14.36 -10.16 7.49
C SER A 17 13.49 -9.44 6.45
N ALA A 18 13.78 -9.59 5.15
CA ALA A 18 12.92 -9.06 4.09
C ALA A 18 11.57 -9.79 4.02
N ILE A 19 11.57 -11.12 4.15
CA ILE A 19 10.35 -11.93 4.18
C ILE A 19 9.50 -11.58 5.41
N ASP A 20 10.09 -11.42 6.59
CA ASP A 20 9.40 -11.03 7.84
C ASP A 20 8.73 -9.66 7.71
N ARG A 21 9.38 -8.73 7.01
CA ARG A 21 8.82 -7.40 6.65
C ARG A 21 7.74 -7.47 5.56
N HIS A 22 7.29 -8.66 5.19
CA HIS A 22 6.35 -8.92 4.11
C HIS A 22 6.79 -8.36 2.75
N GLU A 23 8.11 -8.28 2.53
CA GLU A 23 8.67 -7.82 1.26
C GLU A 23 8.70 -8.97 0.25
N ARG A 24 8.35 -8.68 -1.01
CA ARG A 24 8.53 -9.62 -2.12
C ARG A 24 10.01 -9.79 -2.42
N VAL A 25 10.50 -11.04 -2.38
CA VAL A 25 11.89 -11.37 -2.73
C VAL A 25 11.93 -12.12 -4.06
N ILE A 26 12.63 -11.57 -5.05
CA ILE A 26 12.83 -12.22 -6.36
C ILE A 26 14.13 -13.01 -6.31
N LEU A 27 14.05 -14.31 -6.55
CA LEU A 27 15.20 -15.21 -6.60
C LEU A 27 15.81 -15.25 -8.00
N THR A 28 17.10 -14.93 -8.09
CA THR A 28 17.87 -14.99 -9.34
C THR A 28 18.92 -16.10 -9.30
N HIS A 29 19.16 -16.72 -10.44
CA HIS A 29 20.26 -17.66 -10.64
C HIS A 29 20.95 -17.35 -11.96
N ARG A 30 22.25 -17.03 -11.89
CA ARG A 30 23.07 -16.63 -13.05
C ARG A 30 22.42 -15.50 -13.87
N GLY A 31 21.94 -14.46 -13.19
CA GLY A 31 21.31 -13.29 -13.81
C GLY A 31 19.90 -13.50 -14.35
N ARG A 32 19.30 -14.68 -14.16
CA ARG A 32 17.91 -14.95 -14.57
C ARG A 32 17.00 -15.08 -13.38
N GLN A 33 15.84 -14.43 -13.42
CA GLN A 33 14.79 -14.62 -12.43
C GLN A 33 14.25 -16.05 -12.52
N ARG A 34 14.12 -16.72 -11.37
CA ARG A 34 13.71 -18.13 -11.28
C ARG A 34 12.47 -18.34 -10.45
N ALA A 35 12.33 -17.59 -9.36
CA ALA A 35 11.21 -17.73 -8.45
C ALA A 35 10.94 -16.41 -7.73
N VAL A 36 9.79 -16.34 -7.08
CA VAL A 36 9.43 -15.29 -6.14
C VAL A 36 9.14 -15.95 -4.81
N ILE A 37 9.77 -15.46 -3.75
CA ILE A 37 9.48 -15.86 -2.38
C ILE A 37 8.52 -14.80 -1.81
N LEU A 38 7.40 -15.29 -1.32
CA LEU A 38 6.37 -14.49 -0.65
C LEU A 38 6.25 -14.96 0.80
N PRO A 39 6.01 -14.05 1.75
CA PRO A 39 5.67 -14.42 3.11
C PRO A 39 4.41 -15.31 3.10
N LEU A 40 4.39 -16.31 3.98
CA LEU A 40 3.20 -17.09 4.26
C LEU A 40 2.31 -16.35 5.26
N GLY A 41 1.01 -16.55 5.14
CA GLY A 41 0.02 -15.70 5.81
C GLY A 41 -0.41 -14.60 4.85
N GLU A 42 -1.70 -14.25 4.91
CA GLU A 42 -2.17 -13.13 4.14
C GLU A 42 -1.39 -11.90 4.64
N ALA A 43 -0.61 -11.28 3.77
CA ALA A 43 -0.60 -9.82 3.74
C ALA A 43 -2.02 -9.40 3.34
N THR A 44 -3.03 -9.74 4.14
CA THR A 44 -4.23 -8.96 4.21
C THR A 44 -3.71 -7.65 4.77
N LYS A 45 -3.25 -6.78 3.87
CA LYS A 45 -4.04 -5.57 3.72
C LYS A 45 -5.47 -6.09 3.67
N SER A 46 -6.10 -6.19 4.85
CA SER A 46 -7.53 -6.25 4.91
C SER A 46 -7.89 -5.15 3.94
N THR A 47 -8.47 -5.54 2.81
CA THR A 47 -9.00 -4.55 1.91
C THR A 47 -10.21 -4.09 2.69
N VAL A 48 -9.96 -3.25 3.71
CA VAL A 48 -10.97 -2.65 4.56
C VAL A 48 -11.87 -2.04 3.54
N LYS A 49 -13.11 -2.54 3.47
CA LYS A 49 -13.99 -2.06 2.43
C LYS A 49 -14.08 -0.58 2.67
N VAL A 50 -14.09 0.22 1.60
CA VAL A 50 -14.17 1.67 1.74
C VAL A 50 -15.39 2.05 2.61
N ALA A 51 -16.46 1.25 2.56
CA ALA A 51 -17.64 1.34 3.41
C ALA A 51 -17.41 1.13 4.92
N ASP A 52 -16.38 0.38 5.31
CA ASP A 52 -16.07 0.06 6.71
C ASP A 52 -15.20 1.16 7.37
N LEU A 53 -14.70 2.13 6.60
CA LEU A 53 -13.95 3.25 7.13
C LEU A 53 -14.90 4.21 7.87
N PRO A 54 -14.57 4.68 9.09
CA PRO A 54 -15.39 5.65 9.82
C PRO A 54 -15.68 6.96 9.06
N ALA A 55 -14.82 7.30 8.10
CA ALA A 55 -14.98 8.47 7.26
C ALA A 55 -15.98 8.29 6.10
N PHE A 56 -16.34 7.06 5.76
CA PHE A 56 -17.29 6.80 4.70
C PHE A 56 -18.68 7.32 5.08
N GLY A 57 -19.28 8.15 4.22
CA GLY A 57 -20.60 8.72 4.47
C GLY A 57 -20.65 9.85 5.52
N MET A 58 -19.52 10.32 6.07
CA MET A 58 -19.51 11.43 7.05
C MET A 58 -20.25 12.69 6.55
N TRP A 59 -20.26 12.93 5.25
CA TRP A 59 -20.85 14.11 4.63
C TRP A 59 -22.23 13.84 4.02
N ALA A 60 -22.73 12.60 4.09
CA ALA A 60 -24.00 12.20 3.45
C ALA A 60 -25.21 12.94 4.04
N LYS A 61 -25.13 13.34 5.32
CA LYS A 61 -26.22 14.08 6.01
C LYS A 61 -26.08 15.60 5.91
N ARG A 62 -25.03 16.11 5.26
CA ARG A 62 -24.73 17.54 5.22
C ARG A 62 -25.34 18.19 3.98
N THR A 63 -26.60 18.56 4.10
CA THR A 63 -27.40 19.19 3.02
C THR A 63 -26.87 20.54 2.56
N GLU A 64 -26.13 21.25 3.41
CA GLU A 64 -25.40 22.49 3.09
C GLU A 64 -24.38 22.31 1.96
N ILE A 65 -23.95 21.07 1.71
CA ILE A 65 -22.88 20.71 0.76
C ILE A 65 -23.44 19.69 -0.22
N ALA A 66 -24.62 20.01 -0.77
CA ALA A 66 -25.26 19.23 -1.82
C ALA A 66 -24.40 19.16 -3.10
N ASP A 67 -23.63 20.22 -3.39
CA ASP A 67 -22.63 20.26 -4.45
C ASP A 67 -21.23 20.45 -3.86
N ALA A 68 -20.51 19.34 -3.73
CA ALA A 68 -19.14 19.32 -3.23
C ALA A 68 -18.18 20.14 -4.12
N VAL A 69 -18.40 20.17 -5.44
CA VAL A 69 -17.52 20.86 -6.38
C VAL A 69 -17.68 22.37 -6.24
N ALA A 70 -18.92 22.85 -6.21
CA ALA A 70 -19.22 24.27 -6.00
C ALA A 70 -18.75 24.76 -4.61
N PHE A 71 -18.95 23.95 -3.57
CA PHE A 71 -18.51 24.26 -2.22
C PHE A 71 -16.99 24.42 -2.12
N VAL A 72 -16.23 23.48 -2.70
CA VAL A 72 -14.76 23.54 -2.70
C VAL A 72 -14.24 24.69 -3.57
N LYS A 73 -14.93 25.03 -4.67
CA LYS A 73 -14.59 26.20 -5.49
C LYS A 73 -14.70 27.49 -4.69
N LYS A 74 -15.80 27.68 -3.95
CA LYS A 74 -16.00 28.83 -3.04
C LYS A 74 -14.93 28.93 -1.96
N LEU A 75 -14.50 27.80 -1.39
CA LEU A 75 -13.43 27.79 -0.38
C LEU A 75 -12.05 28.16 -0.96
N ARG A 76 -11.83 27.93 -2.26
CA ARG A 76 -10.59 28.29 -2.97
C ARG A 76 -10.61 29.71 -3.52
N GLU A 77 -11.74 30.41 -3.44
CA GLU A 77 -11.77 31.83 -3.80
C GLU A 77 -10.80 32.58 -2.88
N PRO A 78 -9.98 33.49 -3.44
CA PRO A 78 -9.09 34.31 -2.63
C PRO A 78 -9.97 35.04 -1.60
N ARG A 79 -9.64 34.86 -0.32
CA ARG A 79 -10.25 35.68 0.72
C ARG A 79 -9.81 37.11 0.43
N GLY A 80 -10.75 37.94 -0.01
CA GLY A 80 -10.50 39.35 -0.26
C GLY A 80 -9.84 39.99 0.96
N ASN A 81 -8.84 40.84 0.68
CA ASN A 81 -8.20 41.71 1.65
C ASN A 81 -9.20 42.66 2.32
#